data_AF-A0A6N2EBS7-F1
#
_entry.id   AF-A0A6N2EBS7-F1
#
_cell.length_a   1.000
_cell.length_b   1.000
_cell.length_c   1.000
_cell.angle_alpha   90.00
_cell.angle_beta   90.00
_cell.angle_gamma   90.00
#
_symmetry.space_group_name_H-M   'P 1'
#
loop_
_entity.id
_entity.type
_entity.pdbx_description
1 polymer ?
#
loop_
_entity_poly.entity_id
_entity_poly.type
_entity_poly.pdbx_seq_one_letter_code
_entity_poly.pdbx_strand_id
1 'polypeptide(L)'
;MYAVDTAYGQLAWKLRSDPRVVVMERTNALHAVPPEKVDLVVIDLGWTRQSRALPVGAAWLKAGGRILTLVKPHYELETEELDRVAPGRVLAEEDAERVAMEVVERMRGEGFEVLGVTKSPLLGGAGKKSRGKGNAEWLVLVEIERGASDA
;
A
#
# COMPACT_ATOMS: atom_id res chain seq x y z
N MET A 1 0.16 -14.39 11.22
CA MET A 1 0.43 -13.43 10.12
C MET A 1 0.08 -14.09 8.80
N TYR A 2 -0.73 -13.43 7.99
CA TYR A 2 -1.09 -13.92 6.65
C TYR A 2 -0.24 -13.17 5.62
N ALA A 3 0.62 -13.88 4.90
CA ALA A 3 1.51 -13.30 3.89
C ALA A 3 0.95 -13.61 2.50
N VAL A 4 0.37 -12.60 1.85
CA VAL A 4 -0.29 -12.74 0.54
C VAL A 4 0.61 -12.15 -0.54
N ASP A 5 0.93 -12.95 -1.56
CA ASP A 5 1.78 -12.52 -2.67
C ASP A 5 1.33 -13.19 -3.99
N THR A 6 1.46 -12.48 -5.10
CA THR A 6 1.21 -13.02 -6.45
C THR A 6 2.36 -13.88 -6.95
N ALA A 7 3.56 -13.68 -6.41
CA ALA A 7 4.73 -14.45 -6.75
C ALA A 7 4.74 -15.83 -6.07
N TYR A 8 5.68 -16.67 -6.51
CA TYR A 8 5.95 -17.97 -5.93
C TYR A 8 7.42 -18.06 -5.51
N GLY A 9 7.69 -18.57 -4.32
CA GLY A 9 9.04 -18.78 -3.80
C GLY A 9 9.77 -17.51 -3.34
N GLN A 10 9.11 -16.34 -3.22
CA GLN A 10 9.78 -15.09 -2.83
C GLN A 10 10.05 -15.00 -1.32
N LEU A 11 9.15 -15.55 -0.50
CA LEU A 11 9.32 -15.48 0.94
C LEU A 11 10.48 -16.38 1.40
N ALA A 12 11.43 -15.80 2.13
CA ALA A 12 12.59 -16.50 2.66
C ALA A 12 12.20 -17.75 3.46
N TRP A 13 12.96 -18.84 3.30
CA TRP A 13 12.65 -20.15 3.90
C TRP A 13 12.36 -20.09 5.40
N LYS A 14 13.12 -19.27 6.14
CA LYS A 14 12.94 -19.08 7.59
C LYS A 14 11.55 -18.54 7.95
N LEU A 15 11.03 -17.59 7.17
CA LEU A 15 9.69 -17.04 7.38
C LEU A 15 8.61 -18.02 6.92
N ARG A 16 8.83 -18.70 5.78
CA ARG A 16 7.90 -19.71 5.28
C ARG A 16 7.68 -20.86 6.25
N SER A 17 8.73 -21.26 6.95
CA SER A 17 8.70 -22.40 7.88
C SER A 17 8.29 -22.00 9.29
N ASP A 18 8.08 -20.72 9.56
CA ASP A 18 7.67 -20.25 10.88
C ASP A 18 6.18 -20.54 11.11
N PRO A 19 5.80 -21.24 12.19
CA PRO A 19 4.40 -21.62 12.43
C PRO A 19 3.45 -20.42 12.63
N ARG A 20 3.98 -19.21 12.84
CA ARG A 20 3.18 -17.99 12.97
C ARG A 20 2.84 -17.36 11.63
N VAL A 21 3.38 -17.87 10.52
CA VAL A 21 3.21 -17.32 9.17
C VAL A 21 2.43 -18.31 8.31
N VAL A 22 1.27 -17.86 7.81
CA VAL A 22 0.49 -18.56 6.81
C VAL A 22 0.78 -17.91 5.47
N VAL A 23 1.41 -18.67 4.57
CA VAL A 23 1.85 -18.19 3.25
C VAL A 23 0.76 -18.45 2.20
N MET A 24 0.31 -17.40 1.54
CA MET A 24 -0.69 -17.42 0.47
C MET A 24 -0.06 -16.89 -0.82
N GLU A 25 0.72 -17.75 -1.48
CA GLU A 25 1.39 -17.44 -2.75
C GLU A 25 0.47 -17.61 -3.96
N ARG A 26 0.88 -17.05 -5.11
CA ARG A 26 0.07 -17.03 -6.34
C ARG A 26 -1.34 -16.50 -6.10
N THR A 27 -1.49 -15.62 -5.12
CA THR A 27 -2.76 -15.11 -4.65
C THR A 27 -2.79 -13.61 -4.87
N ASN A 28 -3.76 -13.15 -5.65
CA ASN A 28 -3.97 -11.71 -5.81
C ASN A 28 -4.74 -11.18 -4.60
N ALA A 29 -4.13 -10.28 -3.83
CA ALA A 29 -4.72 -9.69 -2.64
C ALA A 29 -6.09 -9.05 -2.92
N LEU A 30 -6.32 -8.48 -4.12
CA LEU A 30 -7.60 -7.86 -4.50
C LEU A 30 -8.78 -8.85 -4.58
N HIS A 31 -8.50 -10.15 -4.61
CA HIS A 31 -9.50 -11.22 -4.70
C HIS A 31 -9.36 -12.24 -3.56
N ALA A 32 -8.43 -12.03 -2.64
CA ALA A 32 -8.18 -12.95 -1.55
C ALA A 32 -9.17 -12.71 -0.40
N VAL A 33 -9.48 -13.79 0.30
CA VAL A 33 -10.26 -13.77 1.53
C VAL A 33 -9.38 -14.36 2.63
N PRO A 34 -9.06 -13.60 3.70
CA PRO A 34 -8.24 -14.13 4.77
C PRO A 34 -9.05 -15.16 5.57
N PRO A 35 -8.40 -16.18 6.15
CA PRO A 35 -9.09 -17.19 6.97
C PRO A 35 -9.84 -16.61 8.16
N GLU A 36 -9.38 -15.47 8.68
CA GLU A 36 -10.02 -14.71 9.74
C GLU A 36 -9.77 -13.21 9.56
N LYS A 37 -10.57 -12.38 10.22
CA LYS A 37 -10.32 -10.94 10.30
C LYS A 37 -9.10 -10.63 11.17
N VAL A 38 -8.39 -9.56 10.84
CA VAL A 38 -7.14 -9.16 11.51
C VAL A 38 -7.23 -7.76 12.13
N ASP A 39 -6.35 -7.48 13.09
CA ASP A 39 -6.25 -6.17 13.75
C ASP A 39 -5.45 -5.14 12.94
N LEU A 40 -4.55 -5.62 12.06
CA LEU A 40 -3.68 -4.80 11.22
C LEU A 40 -3.53 -5.43 9.83
N VAL A 41 -3.72 -4.61 8.80
CA VAL A 41 -3.33 -4.92 7.41
C VAL A 41 -2.16 -4.02 7.02
N VAL A 42 -1.14 -4.60 6.40
CA VAL A 42 -0.01 -3.85 5.83
C VAL A 42 -0.04 -4.03 4.31
N ILE A 43 0.00 -2.93 3.56
CA ILE A 43 -0.12 -2.93 2.11
C ILE A 43 1.15 -2.34 1.49
N ASP A 44 1.90 -3.20 0.79
CA ASP A 44 2.97 -2.81 -0.12
C ASP A 44 2.74 -3.53 -1.44
N LEU A 45 2.04 -2.86 -2.35
CA LEU A 45 1.69 -3.41 -3.66
C LEU A 45 2.39 -2.62 -4.78
N GLY A 46 2.76 -3.32 -5.83
CA GLY A 46 3.15 -2.71 -7.10
C GLY A 46 1.96 -2.61 -8.03
N TRP A 47 1.93 -1.57 -8.89
CA TRP A 47 0.97 -1.45 -9.99
C TRP A 47 -0.52 -1.45 -9.58
N THR A 48 -0.80 -1.19 -8.31
CA THR A 48 -2.16 -1.20 -7.75
C THR A 48 -2.37 0.09 -6.99
N ARG A 49 -3.40 0.86 -7.39
CA ARG A 49 -3.78 2.09 -6.70
C ARG A 49 -4.41 1.83 -5.34
N GLN A 50 -4.23 2.75 -4.41
CA GLN A 50 -4.81 2.66 -3.07
C GLN A 50 -6.34 2.64 -3.09
N SER A 51 -6.99 3.33 -4.03
CA SER A 51 -8.46 3.29 -4.20
C SER A 51 -9.01 1.88 -4.49
N ARG A 52 -8.16 0.96 -4.94
CA ARG A 52 -8.51 -0.46 -5.13
C ARG A 52 -8.06 -1.33 -3.96
N ALA A 53 -6.89 -1.05 -3.39
CA ALA A 53 -6.30 -1.87 -2.33
C ALA A 53 -6.95 -1.63 -0.96
N LEU A 54 -7.24 -0.38 -0.61
CA LEU A 54 -7.77 0.00 0.70
C LEU A 54 -9.14 -0.62 1.02
N PRO A 55 -10.14 -0.61 0.11
CA PRO A 55 -11.42 -1.25 0.39
C PRO A 55 -11.29 -2.76 0.67
N VAL A 56 -10.38 -3.43 -0.03
CA VAL A 56 -10.11 -4.87 0.18
C VAL A 56 -9.44 -5.09 1.53
N GLY A 57 -8.43 -4.28 1.86
CA GLY A 57 -7.78 -4.33 3.18
C GLY A 57 -8.76 -4.05 4.32
N ALA A 58 -9.66 -3.08 4.15
CA ALA A 58 -10.69 -2.73 5.13
C ALA A 58 -11.64 -3.90 5.41
N ALA A 59 -12.04 -4.66 4.38
CA ALA A 59 -12.88 -5.83 4.54
C ALA A 59 -12.24 -6.94 5.40
N TRP A 60 -10.90 -6.96 5.49
CA TRP A 60 -10.14 -7.92 6.29
C TRP A 60 -10.01 -7.51 7.75
N LEU A 61 -10.39 -6.28 8.11
CA LEU A 61 -10.24 -5.78 9.47
C LEU A 61 -11.35 -6.24 10.41
N LYS A 62 -10.95 -6.51 11.65
CA LYS A 62 -11.85 -6.48 12.81
C LYS A 62 -12.32 -5.04 13.07
N ALA A 63 -13.36 -4.88 13.87
CA ALA A 63 -13.78 -3.56 14.35
C ALA A 63 -12.61 -2.88 15.10
N GLY A 64 -12.30 -1.63 14.75
CA GLY A 64 -11.15 -0.90 15.29
C GLY A 64 -9.79 -1.32 14.74
N GLY A 65 -9.74 -2.19 13.73
CA GLY A 65 -8.52 -2.55 13.03
C GLY A 65 -7.97 -1.40 12.17
N ARG A 66 -6.69 -1.48 11.81
CA ARG A 66 -5.96 -0.43 11.10
C ARG A 66 -5.28 -0.92 9.83
N ILE A 67 -4.99 0.00 8.92
CA ILE A 67 -4.19 -0.27 7.72
C ILE A 67 -2.96 0.63 7.74
N LEU A 68 -1.77 0.02 7.60
CA LEU A 68 -0.55 0.74 7.28
C LEU A 68 -0.23 0.49 5.79
N THR A 69 -0.38 1.51 4.96
CA THR A 69 -0.21 1.38 3.51
C THR A 69 0.95 2.22 2.99
N LEU A 70 1.65 1.68 1.99
CA LEU A 70 2.70 2.38 1.26
C LEU A 70 2.12 2.98 -0.02
N VAL A 71 1.99 4.30 -0.04
CA VAL A 71 1.61 5.09 -1.22
C VAL A 71 2.83 5.24 -2.12
N LYS A 72 2.67 4.80 -3.37
CA LYS A 72 3.68 4.90 -4.43
C LYS A 72 3.16 5.84 -5.51
N PRO A 73 3.49 7.15 -5.47
CA PRO A 73 2.85 8.16 -6.31
C PRO A 73 2.85 7.85 -7.81
N HIS A 74 3.92 7.24 -8.32
CA HIS A 74 4.04 6.85 -9.73
C HIS A 74 3.06 5.75 -10.17
N TYR A 75 2.46 4.99 -9.25
CA TYR A 75 1.38 4.04 -9.56
C TYR A 75 -0.02 4.65 -9.41
N GLU A 76 -0.12 5.82 -8.79
CA GLU A 76 -1.39 6.52 -8.53
C GLU A 76 -1.82 7.40 -9.70
N LEU A 77 -0.89 7.76 -10.58
CA LEU A 77 -1.13 8.53 -11.79
C LEU A 77 -1.75 7.68 -12.92
N GLU A 78 -2.47 8.35 -13.82
CA GLU A 78 -2.82 7.79 -15.13
C GLU A 78 -1.57 7.66 -16.01
N THR A 79 -1.61 6.75 -16.98
CA THR A 79 -0.45 6.47 -17.84
C THR A 79 0.00 7.71 -18.60
N GLU A 80 -0.95 8.48 -19.14
CA GLU A 80 -0.71 9.69 -19.91
C GLU A 80 -0.09 10.80 -19.06
N GLU A 81 -0.56 10.95 -17.81
CA GLU A 81 0.04 11.92 -16.89
C GLU A 81 1.45 11.49 -16.49
N LEU A 82 1.62 10.22 -16.12
CA LEU A 82 2.91 9.66 -15.72
C LEU A 82 3.96 9.82 -16.82
N ASP A 83 3.61 9.54 -18.08
CA ASP A 83 4.54 9.66 -19.20
C ASP A 83 4.92 11.13 -19.47
N ARG A 84 4.03 12.09 -19.16
CA ARG A 84 4.27 13.53 -19.26
C ARG A 84 5.19 14.05 -18.15
N VAL A 85 4.95 13.67 -16.89
CA VAL A 85 5.68 14.21 -15.72
C VAL A 85 6.91 13.38 -15.36
N ALA A 86 6.95 12.11 -15.75
CA ALA A 86 8.02 11.18 -15.46
C ALA A 86 8.21 10.16 -16.61
N PRO A 87 8.72 10.57 -17.78
CA PRO A 87 9.00 9.66 -18.89
C PRO A 87 9.99 8.54 -18.53
N GLY A 88 10.81 8.73 -17.49
CA GLY A 88 11.69 7.71 -16.90
C GLY A 88 11.08 6.91 -15.75
N ARG A 89 9.76 7.07 -15.49
CA ARG A 89 9.00 6.47 -14.37
C ARG A 89 9.54 6.80 -12.98
N VAL A 90 10.35 7.85 -12.88
CA VAL A 90 10.84 8.44 -11.63
C VAL A 90 10.28 9.85 -11.54
N LEU A 91 9.42 10.08 -10.56
CA LEU A 91 8.83 11.41 -10.32
C LEU A 91 9.85 12.36 -9.71
N ALA A 92 9.72 13.65 -10.05
CA ALA A 92 10.35 14.70 -9.26
C ALA A 92 9.75 14.74 -7.84
N GLU A 93 10.53 15.21 -6.87
CA GLU A 93 10.13 15.26 -5.46
C GLU A 93 8.78 15.98 -5.27
N GLU A 94 8.62 17.15 -5.90
CA GLU A 94 7.42 17.99 -5.81
C GLU A 94 6.17 17.29 -6.39
N ASP A 95 6.31 16.63 -7.55
CA ASP A 95 5.22 15.85 -8.16
C ASP A 95 4.85 14.63 -7.30
N ALA A 96 5.85 13.95 -6.75
CA ALA A 96 5.64 12.80 -5.89
C ALA A 96 4.90 13.19 -4.61
N GLU A 97 5.29 14.30 -3.98
CA GLU A 97 4.62 14.83 -2.79
C GLU A 97 3.18 15.26 -3.08
N ARG A 98 2.96 16.03 -4.17
CA ARG A 98 1.63 16.43 -4.62
C ARG A 98 0.70 15.23 -4.75
N VAL A 99 1.10 14.23 -5.54
CA VAL A 99 0.29 13.04 -5.80
C VAL A 99 0.07 12.23 -4.51
N ALA A 100 1.09 12.11 -3.65
CA ALA A 100 0.92 11.44 -2.36
C ALA A 100 -0.14 12.12 -1.49
N MET A 101 -0.14 13.45 -1.43
CA MET A 101 -1.12 14.20 -0.63
C MET A 101 -2.52 14.16 -1.25
N GLU A 102 -2.65 14.16 -2.58
CA GLU A 102 -3.92 13.93 -3.27
C GLU A 102 -4.50 12.54 -2.93
N VAL A 103 -3.67 11.51 -2.88
CA VAL A 103 -4.09 10.16 -2.48
C VAL A 103 -4.55 10.16 -1.03
N VAL A 104 -3.80 10.79 -0.12
CA VAL A 104 -4.16 10.91 1.30
C VAL A 104 -5.50 11.62 1.48
N GLU A 105 -5.76 12.70 0.72
CA GLU A 105 -7.04 13.39 0.79
C GLU A 105 -8.18 12.54 0.22
N ARG A 106 -7.94 11.81 -0.86
CA ARG A 106 -8.90 10.86 -1.40
C ARG A 106 -9.25 9.75 -0.40
N MET A 107 -8.28 9.25 0.37
CA MET A 107 -8.56 8.26 1.44
C MET A 107 -9.60 8.79 2.43
N ARG A 108 -9.50 10.07 2.82
CA ARG A 108 -10.50 10.71 3.70
C ARG A 108 -11.88 10.71 3.08
N GLY A 109 -11.97 11.05 1.79
CA GLY A 109 -13.24 11.01 1.04
C GLY A 109 -13.80 9.60 0.82
N GLU A 110 -12.98 8.55 0.96
CA GLU A 110 -13.36 7.14 0.79
C GLU A 110 -13.76 6.46 2.12
N GLY A 111 -13.93 7.22 3.21
CA GLY A 111 -14.38 6.70 4.51
C GLY A 111 -13.26 6.17 5.40
N PHE A 112 -12.04 6.70 5.24
CA PHE A 112 -10.90 6.39 6.10
C PHE A 112 -10.48 7.61 6.91
N GLU A 113 -10.27 7.42 8.21
CA GLU A 113 -9.56 8.38 9.04
C GLU A 113 -8.05 8.22 8.85
N VAL A 114 -7.36 9.29 8.48
CA VAL A 114 -5.90 9.31 8.33
C VAL A 114 -5.25 9.69 9.66
N LEU A 115 -4.66 8.72 10.34
CA LEU A 115 -4.04 8.87 11.66
C LEU A 115 -2.60 9.37 11.59
N GLY A 116 -1.92 9.15 10.46
CA GLY A 116 -0.53 9.57 10.30
C GLY A 116 -0.04 9.41 8.87
N VAL A 117 0.85 10.31 8.47
CA VAL A 117 1.50 10.31 7.16
C VAL A 117 2.98 10.59 7.39
N THR A 118 3.85 9.82 6.76
CA THR A 118 5.28 10.11 6.76
C THR A 118 5.93 9.65 5.47
N LYS A 119 7.01 10.33 5.07
CA LYS A 119 7.80 9.91 3.90
C LYS A 119 8.57 8.63 4.25
N SER A 120 8.57 7.66 3.34
CA SER A 120 9.39 6.46 3.47
C SER A 120 10.88 6.86 3.52
N PRO A 121 11.68 6.27 4.43
CA PRO A 121 13.12 6.53 4.47
C PRO A 121 13.87 5.88 3.30
N LEU A 122 13.20 5.03 2.52
CA LEU A 122 13.76 4.32 1.38
C LEU A 122 13.06 4.76 0.09
N LEU A 123 13.84 4.91 -0.98
CA LEU A 123 13.32 5.18 -2.31
C LEU A 123 12.95 3.87 -3.02
N GLY A 124 11.76 3.84 -3.63
CA GLY A 124 11.29 2.73 -4.45
C GLY A 124 12.12 2.56 -5.72
N GLY A 125 12.49 1.31 -6.04
CA GLY A 125 13.27 1.01 -7.25
C GLY A 125 14.73 1.48 -7.22
N ALA A 126 15.20 2.08 -6.12
CA ALA A 126 16.60 2.46 -5.97
C ALA A 126 17.47 1.22 -5.70
N GLY A 127 18.16 0.74 -6.73
CA GLY A 127 19.07 -0.40 -6.65
C GLY A 127 20.51 -0.02 -7.01
N LYS A 128 21.47 -0.95 -6.83
CA LYS A 128 22.89 -0.73 -7.20
C LYS A 128 23.11 -0.23 -8.64
N LYS A 129 22.17 -0.53 -9.56
CA LYS A 129 22.22 -0.12 -10.96
C LYS A 129 21.59 1.24 -11.25
N SER A 130 20.75 1.79 -10.37
CA SER A 130 20.00 3.04 -10.63
C SER A 130 20.72 4.32 -10.17
N ARG A 131 21.97 4.22 -9.71
CA ARG A 131 22.82 5.36 -9.26
C ARG A 131 22.10 6.31 -8.28
N GLY A 132 21.32 5.76 -7.35
CA GLY A 132 20.62 6.56 -6.33
C GLY A 132 19.36 7.28 -6.81
N LYS A 133 18.90 7.03 -8.04
CA LYS A 133 17.58 7.47 -8.51
C LYS A 133 16.54 6.42 -8.16
N GLY A 134 15.45 6.85 -7.52
CA GLY A 134 14.31 6.03 -7.15
C GLY A 134 13.11 6.92 -6.85
N ASN A 135 11.93 6.32 -6.73
CA ASN A 135 10.70 7.05 -6.43
C ASN A 135 10.60 7.33 -4.93
N ALA A 136 10.24 8.55 -4.55
CA ALA A 136 9.77 8.83 -3.21
C ALA A 136 8.44 8.11 -2.96
N GLU A 137 8.25 7.59 -1.75
CA GLU A 137 7.06 6.83 -1.33
C GLU A 137 6.64 7.30 0.07
N TRP A 138 5.38 7.08 0.45
CA TRP A 138 4.82 7.56 1.72
C TRP A 138 4.14 6.43 2.47
N LEU A 139 4.36 6.37 3.78
CA LEU A 139 3.62 5.50 4.69
C LEU A 139 2.42 6.27 5.22
N VAL A 140 1.24 5.66 5.13
CA VAL A 140 -0.01 6.22 5.63
C VAL A 140 -0.67 5.22 6.57
N LEU A 141 -0.95 5.65 7.79
CA LEU A 141 -1.70 4.88 8.77
C LEU A 141 -3.16 5.36 8.74
N VAL A 142 -4.09 4.45 8.51
CA VAL A 142 -5.53 4.74 8.48
C VAL A 142 -6.34 3.77 9.32
N GLU A 143 -7.53 4.20 9.73
CA GLU A 143 -8.62 3.34 10.21
C GLU A 143 -9.93 3.66 9.49
N ILE A 144 -10.90 2.74 9.58
CA ILE A 144 -12.22 2.96 8.97
C ILE A 144 -12.94 4.03 9.79
N GLU A 145 -13.43 5.08 9.12
CA GLU A 145 -14.19 6.14 9.77
C GLU A 145 -15.45 5.52 10.40
N ARG A 146 -15.64 5.74 11.71
CA ARG A 146 -16.87 5.30 12.37
C ARG A 146 -18.00 6.22 11.95
N GLY A 147 -19.00 5.66 11.26
CA GLY A 147 -20.22 6.40 10.97
C GLY A 147 -20.86 6.91 12.27
N ALA A 148 -21.53 8.06 12.22
CA ALA A 148 -22.20 8.70 13.34
C ALA A 148 -23.41 7.90 13.93
N SER A 149 -23.52 6.60 13.66
CA SER A 149 -24.63 5.73 14.07
C SER A 149 -24.30 4.77 15.22
N ASP A 150 -23.08 4.78 15.74
CA ASP A 150 -22.65 3.90 16.84
C ASP A 150 -22.53 4.63 18.21
N ALA A 151 -23.26 5.74 18.39
CA ALA A 151 -23.33 6.50 19.65
C ALA A 151 -24.76 6.60 20.20
#